data_AF-A0A838FHH4-F1
#
_entry.id   AF-A0A838FHH4-F1
#
_cell.length_a   1.000
_cell.length_b   1.000
_cell.length_c   1.000
_cell.angle_alpha   90.00
_cell.angle_beta   90.00
_cell.angle_gamma   90.00
#
_symmetry.space_group_name_H-M   'P 1'
#
loop_
_entity.id
_entity.type
_entity.pdbx_description
1 polymer ?
#
loop_
_entity_poly.entity_id
_entity_poly.type
_entity_poly.pdbx_seq_one_letter_code
_entity_poly.pdbx_strand_id
1 'polypeptide(L)'
;MPTHHPRIQVTEDPELARALRAAAAHLPSGLSRSRQVRELAIAGARHLAGPPQAGVERRAVLERLARSFDEPVTAGIDWDALREGKRRAWRIE
;
A
#
# COMPACT_ATOMS: atom_id res chain seq x y z
N MET A 1 -15.22 11.00 -36.35
CA MET A 1 -15.93 10.68 -35.10
C MET A 1 -15.68 11.79 -34.09
N PRO A 2 -16.70 12.45 -33.53
CA PRO A 2 -16.46 13.42 -32.49
C PRO A 2 -15.99 12.66 -31.25
N THR A 3 -14.83 13.03 -30.70
CA THR A 3 -14.41 12.55 -29.39
C THR A 3 -15.40 13.09 -28.35
N HIS A 4 -16.24 12.21 -27.79
CA HIS A 4 -17.27 12.57 -26.78
C HIS A 4 -16.68 13.12 -25.47
N HIS A 5 -15.37 13.01 -25.25
CA HIS A 5 -14.71 13.45 -24.03
C HIS A 5 -13.54 14.39 -24.34
N PRO A 6 -13.36 15.45 -23.53
CA PRO A 6 -12.20 16.32 -23.65
C PRO A 6 -10.91 15.53 -23.42
N ARG A 7 -9.88 15.84 -24.20
CA ARG A 7 -8.57 15.20 -24.09
C ARG A 7 -7.70 15.94 -23.09
N ILE A 8 -6.95 15.19 -22.29
CA ILE A 8 -5.90 15.72 -21.43
C ILE A 8 -4.58 15.34 -22.07
N GLN A 9 -3.76 16.33 -22.42
CA GLN A 9 -2.40 16.09 -22.90
C GLN A 9 -1.50 15.95 -21.67
N VAL A 10 -0.76 14.84 -21.60
CA VAL A 10 0.15 14.55 -20.49
C VAL A 10 1.53 14.27 -21.06
N THR A 11 2.51 15.04 -20.61
CA THR A 11 3.92 14.82 -20.92
C THR A 11 4.48 13.80 -19.95
N GLU A 12 5.13 12.78 -20.47
CA GLU A 12 5.85 11.80 -19.64
C GLU A 12 7.23 12.34 -19.27
N ASP A 13 7.26 13.18 -18.25
CA ASP A 13 8.49 13.58 -17.60
C ASP A 13 9.11 12.41 -16.79
N PRO A 14 10.36 12.53 -16.32
CA PRO A 14 11.03 11.47 -15.57
C PRO A 14 10.29 11.03 -14.30
N GLU A 15 9.52 11.92 -13.68
CA GLU A 15 8.76 11.64 -12.47
C GLU A 15 7.54 10.78 -12.80
N LEU A 16 6.76 11.17 -13.82
CA LEU A 16 5.63 10.38 -14.30
C LEU A 16 6.09 9.01 -14.82
N ALA A 17 7.21 8.95 -15.55
CA ALA A 17 7.76 7.67 -16.01
C ALA A 17 8.09 6.73 -14.84
N ARG A 18 8.65 7.27 -13.75
CA ARG A 18 8.95 6.50 -12.53
C ARG A 18 7.67 6.07 -11.82
N ALA A 19 6.68 6.95 -11.72
CA ALA A 19 5.38 6.63 -11.13
C ALA A 19 4.66 5.51 -11.90
N LEU A 20 4.67 5.57 -13.24
CA LEU A 20 4.08 4.53 -14.10
C LEU A 20 4.80 3.18 -13.93
N ARG A 21 6.14 3.18 -13.82
CA ARG A 21 6.89 1.95 -13.52
C ARG A 21 6.54 1.36 -12.16
N ALA A 22 6.43 2.19 -11.12
CA ALA A 22 6.05 1.73 -9.79
C ALA A 22 4.60 1.19 -9.77
N ALA A 23 3.69 1.84 -10.49
CA ALA A 23 2.29 1.44 -10.57
C ALA A 23 2.07 0.18 -11.44
N ALA A 24 3.00 -0.17 -12.33
CA ALA A 24 2.83 -1.25 -13.31
C ALA A 24 2.48 -2.61 -12.67
N ALA A 25 3.00 -2.91 -11.47
CA ALA A 25 2.69 -4.14 -10.73
C ALA A 25 1.24 -4.21 -10.22
N HIS A 26 0.57 -3.05 -10.12
CA HIS A 26 -0.79 -2.92 -9.59
C HIS A 26 -1.82 -2.65 -10.70
N LEU A 27 -1.37 -2.49 -11.95
CA LEU A 27 -2.22 -2.22 -13.09
C LEU A 27 -2.42 -3.49 -13.94
N PRO A 28 -3.57 -3.62 -14.62
CA PRO A 28 -3.77 -4.68 -15.60
C PRO A 28 -2.66 -4.69 -16.66
N SER A 29 -2.18 -5.89 -17.01
CA SER A 29 -1.17 -6.06 -18.05
C SER A 29 -1.66 -5.64 -19.43
N GLY A 30 -0.77 -5.13 -20.28
CA GLY A 30 -1.08 -4.82 -21.68
C GLY A 30 -1.84 -3.50 -21.91
N LEU A 31 -1.97 -2.64 -20.89
CA LEU A 31 -2.57 -1.32 -21.05
C LEU A 31 -1.64 -0.36 -21.80
N SER A 32 -2.20 0.45 -22.71
CA SER A 32 -1.50 1.60 -23.28
C SER A 32 -1.14 2.61 -22.18
N ARG A 33 -0.08 3.42 -22.39
CA ARG A 33 0.32 4.45 -21.40
C ARG A 33 -0.81 5.41 -21.04
N SER A 34 -1.60 5.84 -22.02
CA SER A 34 -2.79 6.69 -21.79
C SER A 34 -3.85 6.03 -20.89
N ARG A 35 -4.04 4.71 -21.01
CA ARG A 35 -4.92 3.97 -20.10
C ARG A 35 -4.31 3.81 -18.71
N GLN A 36 -3.01 3.56 -18.61
CA GLN A 36 -2.32 3.51 -17.31
C GLN A 36 -2.48 4.83 -16.54
N VAL A 37 -2.26 5.97 -17.21
CA VAL A 37 -2.46 7.30 -16.63
C VAL A 37 -3.91 7.52 -16.18
N ARG A 38 -4.89 7.08 -16.98
CA ARG A 38 -6.31 7.15 -16.61
C ARG A 38 -6.60 6.34 -15.33
N GLU A 39 -6.16 5.08 -15.27
CA GLU A 39 -6.41 4.23 -14.10
C GLU A 39 -5.74 4.81 -12.85
N LEU A 40 -4.52 5.32 -12.98
CA LEU A 40 -3.80 5.98 -11.89
C LEU A 40 -4.56 7.22 -11.39
N ALA A 41 -5.07 8.05 -12.29
CA ALA A 41 -5.85 9.24 -11.93
C ALA A 41 -7.15 8.88 -11.20
N ILE A 42 -7.86 7.85 -11.64
CA ILE A 42 -9.09 7.36 -10.98
C ILE A 42 -8.76 6.79 -9.60
N ALA A 43 -7.72 5.97 -9.49
CA ALA A 43 -7.28 5.41 -8.21
C ALA A 43 -6.83 6.49 -7.22
N GLY A 44 -6.05 7.47 -7.71
CA GLY A 44 -5.63 8.62 -6.92
C GLY A 44 -6.81 9.47 -6.44
N ALA A 45 -7.78 9.74 -7.30
CA ALA A 45 -9.00 10.47 -6.92
C ALA A 45 -9.79 9.72 -5.82
N ARG A 46 -9.93 8.40 -5.92
CA ARG A 46 -10.57 7.58 -4.87
C ARG A 46 -9.79 7.61 -3.56
N HIS A 47 -8.47 7.56 -3.63
CA HIS A 47 -7.61 7.64 -2.45
C HIS A 47 -7.72 9.00 -1.75
N LEU A 48 -7.77 10.09 -2.52
CA LEU A 48 -7.91 11.45 -2.00
C LEU A 48 -9.33 11.76 -1.49
N ALA A 49 -10.36 11.18 -2.10
CA ALA A 49 -11.76 11.36 -1.71
C ALA A 49 -12.18 10.47 -0.53
N GLY A 50 -11.42 9.42 -0.22
CA GLY A 50 -11.66 8.58 0.94
C GLY A 50 -11.41 9.34 2.25
N PRO A 51 -12.10 8.98 3.35
CA PRO A 51 -11.73 9.48 4.67
C PRO A 51 -10.26 9.14 4.97
N PRO A 52 -9.51 9.96 5.74
CA PRO A 52 -8.10 9.74 6.07
C PRO A 52 -7.94 8.55 7.03
N GLN A 53 -8.34 7.35 6.61
CA GLN A 53 -8.36 6.15 7.45
C GLN A 53 -7.00 5.47 7.51
N ALA A 54 -6.13 5.67 6.52
CA ALA A 54 -4.83 5.02 6.49
C ALA A 54 -3.89 5.47 7.63
N GLY A 55 -4.06 6.67 8.18
CA GLY A 55 -3.25 7.17 9.30
C GLY A 55 -3.77 6.65 10.64
N VAL A 56 -5.07 6.78 10.89
CA VAL A 56 -5.71 6.46 12.16
C VAL A 56 -5.84 4.94 12.36
N GLU A 57 -6.24 4.18 11.33
CA GLU A 57 -6.32 2.72 11.43
C GLU A 57 -4.93 2.09 11.55
N ARG A 58 -3.95 2.57 10.78
CA ARG A 58 -2.57 2.08 10.90
C ARG A 58 -2.00 2.37 12.28
N ARG A 59 -2.23 3.57 12.82
CA ARG A 59 -1.80 3.92 14.17
C ARG A 59 -2.48 3.03 15.21
N ALA A 60 -3.79 2.83 15.10
CA ALA A 60 -4.54 1.96 16.01
C ALA A 60 -4.12 0.49 15.92
N VAL A 61 -3.80 -0.01 14.72
CA VAL A 61 -3.27 -1.37 14.52
C VAL A 61 -1.87 -1.52 15.12
N LEU A 62 -1.00 -0.53 14.90
CA LEU A 62 0.36 -0.54 15.49
C LEU A 62 0.32 -0.40 17.01
N GLU A 63 -0.58 0.41 17.57
CA GLU A 63 -0.77 0.55 19.01
C GLU A 63 -1.36 -0.72 19.63
N ARG A 64 -2.29 -1.40 18.95
CA ARG A 64 -2.80 -2.70 19.38
C ARG A 64 -1.71 -3.77 19.36
N LEU A 65 -0.86 -3.76 18.32
CA LEU A 65 0.28 -4.66 18.21
C LEU A 65 1.31 -4.38 19.32
N ALA A 66 1.67 -3.12 19.56
CA ALA A 66 2.58 -2.73 20.64
C ALA A 66 2.05 -3.20 22.00
N ARG A 67 0.77 -2.95 22.30
CA ARG A 67 0.13 -3.40 23.54
C ARG A 67 0.17 -4.92 23.72
N SER A 68 0.04 -5.68 22.63
CA SER A 68 0.15 -7.14 22.71
C SER A 68 1.53 -7.60 23.17
N PHE A 69 2.61 -6.85 22.90
CA PHE A 69 3.95 -7.14 23.40
C PHE A 69 4.15 -6.76 24.87
N ASP A 70 3.49 -5.70 25.35
CA ASP A 70 3.60 -5.23 26.74
C ASP A 70 2.74 -6.04 27.73
N GLU A 71 1.60 -6.59 27.28
CA GLU A 71 0.66 -7.37 28.09
C GLU A 71 0.48 -8.80 27.54
N PRO A 72 1.49 -9.68 27.72
CA PRO A 72 1.52 -10.99 27.06
C PRO A 72 0.37 -11.93 27.46
N VAL A 73 -0.19 -11.78 28.66
CA VAL A 73 -1.22 -12.67 29.22
C VAL A 73 -2.59 -12.50 28.54
N THR A 74 -2.87 -11.33 27.95
CA THR A 74 -4.17 -11.01 27.32
C THR A 74 -4.16 -11.13 25.79
N ALA A 75 -2.99 -11.31 25.19
CA ALA A 75 -2.81 -11.27 23.74
C ALA A 75 -3.28 -12.55 23.01
N GLY A 76 -3.50 -13.66 23.72
CA GLY A 76 -3.81 -14.96 23.10
C GLY A 76 -2.65 -15.50 22.23
N ILE A 77 -1.46 -14.94 22.40
CA ILE A 77 -0.25 -15.27 21.67
C ILE A 77 0.56 -16.24 22.52
N ASP A 78 0.96 -17.37 21.93
CA ASP A 78 1.91 -18.30 22.56
C ASP A 78 3.31 -17.69 22.53
N TRP A 79 3.65 -16.98 23.60
CA TRP A 79 4.95 -16.32 23.77
C TRP A 79 6.12 -17.30 23.83
N ASP A 80 5.87 -18.54 24.22
CA ASP A 80 6.90 -19.57 24.23
C ASP A 80 7.22 -20.02 22.81
N ALA A 81 6.19 -20.21 21.97
CA ALA A 81 6.38 -20.46 20.54
C ALA A 81 7.10 -19.31 19.82
N LEU A 82 6.80 -18.05 20.17
CA LEU A 82 7.46 -16.87 19.60
C LEU A 82 8.92 -16.71 20.06
N ARG A 83 9.21 -16.93 21.35
CA ARG A 83 10.59 -16.91 21.86
C ARG A 83 11.42 -18.02 21.23
N GLU A 84 10.81 -19.18 21.05
CA GLU A 84 11.46 -20.31 20.40
C GLU A 84 11.72 -20.06 18.91
N GLY A 85 10.74 -19.50 18.20
CA GLY A 85 10.92 -19.05 16.81
C GLY A 85 12.04 -18.02 16.67
N LYS A 86 12.12 -17.04 17.59
CA LYS A 86 13.20 -16.03 17.62
C LYS A 86 14.56 -16.68 17.83
N ARG A 87 14.70 -17.61 18.78
CA ARG A 87 15.97 -18.33 19.05
C ARG A 87 16.44 -19.17 17.86
N ARG A 88 15.53 -19.76 17.10
CA ARG A 88 15.88 -20.52 15.89
C ARG A 88 16.21 -19.65 14.69
N ALA A 89 15.43 -18.58 14.47
CA ALA A 89 15.60 -17.67 13.34
C ALA A 89 16.87 -16.80 13.49
N TRP A 90 17.20 -16.44 14.72
CA TRP A 90 18.38 -15.67 15.05
C TRP A 90 19.16 -16.46 16.10
N ARG A 91 20.10 -17.31 15.64
CA ARG A 91 21.09 -17.95 16.51
C ARG A 91 21.95 -16.84 17.14
N ILE A 92 21.54 -16.36 18.30
CA ILE A 92 22.36 -15.50 19.14
C ILE A 92 23.07 -16.45 20.09
N GLU A 93 24.37 -16.66 19.87
CA GLU A 93 25.29 -17.21 20.87
C GLU A 93 25.47 -16.24 22.05
#